data_AF-A0A2J0MB94-F1
#
_entry.id   AF-A0A2J0MB94-F1
#
_cell.length_a   1.000
_cell.length_b   1.000
_cell.length_c   1.000
_cell.angle_alpha   90.00
_cell.angle_beta   90.00
_cell.angle_gamma   90.00
#
_symmetry.space_group_name_H-M   'P 1'
#
loop_
_entity.id
_entity.type
_entity.pdbx_description
1 polymer ?
#
loop_
_entity_poly.entity_id
_entity_poly.type
_entity_poly.pdbx_seq_one_letter_code
_entity_poly.pdbx_strand_id
1 'polypeptide(L)'
;MENIILEAKNQIYETLTLCQEYLKNLNWSTVLLVFALLFVFFLRKWELKKTFSFLLVILLLFILLVRVEAFLMSAFGAEGSDITIGIGRTVFLIIAAIVLVYHAAIKE
;
A
#
# COMPACT_ATOMS: atom_id res chain seq x y z
N MET A 1 7.43 -29.78 -4.35
CA MET A 1 8.27 -28.64 -3.93
C MET A 1 8.49 -27.67 -5.09
N GLU A 2 8.84 -28.14 -6.29
CA GLU A 2 8.95 -27.31 -7.51
C GLU A 2 7.66 -26.57 -7.88
N ASN A 3 6.48 -27.21 -7.77
CA ASN A 3 5.19 -26.54 -8.03
C ASN A 3 4.90 -25.39 -7.06
N ILE A 4 5.29 -25.50 -5.78
CA ILE A 4 5.06 -24.45 -4.78
C ILE A 4 5.95 -23.24 -5.07
N ILE A 5 7.20 -23.49 -5.47
CA ILE A 5 8.14 -22.41 -5.84
C ILE A 5 7.66 -21.71 -7.11
N LEU A 6 7.17 -22.46 -8.09
CA LEU A 6 6.61 -21.90 -9.32
C LEU A 6 5.35 -21.05 -9.04
N GLU A 7 4.47 -21.53 -8.19
CA GLU A 7 3.26 -20.82 -7.77
C GLU A 7 3.58 -19.53 -7.01
N ALA A 8 4.53 -19.59 -6.06
CA ALA A 8 5.01 -18.40 -5.36
C ALA A 8 5.61 -17.36 -6.32
N LYS A 9 6.39 -17.80 -7.32
CA LYS A 9 6.94 -16.91 -8.35
C LYS A 9 5.84 -16.24 -9.17
N ASN A 10 4.81 -16.99 -9.57
CA ASN A 10 3.67 -16.44 -10.31
C ASN A 10 2.90 -15.41 -9.48
N GLN A 11 2.66 -15.71 -8.19
CA GLN A 11 2.03 -14.75 -7.27
C GLN A 11 2.87 -13.47 -7.12
N ILE A 12 4.20 -13.56 -7.02
CA ILE A 12 5.04 -12.36 -6.98
C ILE A 12 4.90 -11.55 -8.27
N TYR A 13 4.96 -12.22 -9.43
CA TYR A 13 4.85 -11.57 -10.73
C TYR A 13 3.51 -10.87 -10.93
N GLU A 14 2.40 -11.53 -10.58
CA GLU A 14 1.06 -10.92 -10.62
C GLU A 14 0.95 -9.69 -9.72
N THR A 15 1.46 -9.77 -8.48
CA THR A 15 1.48 -8.62 -7.57
C THR A 15 2.25 -7.45 -8.19
N LEU A 16 3.41 -7.72 -8.79
CA LEU A 16 4.22 -6.69 -9.42
C LEU A 16 3.49 -6.03 -10.59
N THR A 17 2.82 -6.81 -11.43
CA THR A 17 2.02 -6.28 -12.55
C THR A 17 0.88 -5.39 -12.04
N LEU A 18 0.12 -5.85 -11.04
CA LEU A 18 -0.97 -5.06 -10.44
C LEU A 18 -0.44 -3.76 -9.81
N CYS A 19 0.69 -3.82 -9.10
CA CYS A 19 1.34 -2.63 -8.56
C CYS A 19 1.76 -1.66 -9.66
N GLN A 20 2.34 -2.14 -10.77
CA GLN A 20 2.73 -1.30 -11.90
C GLN A 20 1.53 -0.62 -12.55
N GLU A 21 0.44 -1.35 -12.76
CA GLU A 21 -0.81 -0.79 -13.29
C GLU A 21 -1.38 0.28 -12.38
N TYR A 22 -1.41 0.03 -11.06
CA TYR A 22 -1.85 1.01 -10.08
C TYR A 22 -0.97 2.28 -10.11
N LEU A 23 0.36 2.11 -10.09
CA LEU A 23 1.32 3.21 -10.08
C LEU A 23 1.30 4.06 -11.37
N LYS A 24 0.97 3.47 -12.53
CA LYS A 24 0.81 4.23 -13.79
C LYS A 24 -0.35 5.22 -13.73
N ASN A 25 -1.38 4.92 -12.96
CA ASN A 25 -2.56 5.76 -12.82
C ASN A 25 -2.43 6.84 -11.73
N LEU A 26 -1.29 6.87 -11.01
CA LEU A 26 -1.07 7.85 -9.95
C LEU A 26 -0.55 9.19 -10.49
N ASN A 27 -1.03 10.26 -9.86
CA ASN A 27 -0.41 11.57 -10.01
C ASN A 27 0.89 11.62 -9.18
N TRP A 28 2.02 11.37 -9.84
CA TRP A 28 3.34 11.35 -9.21
C TRP A 28 3.70 12.66 -8.51
N SER A 29 3.23 13.81 -9.00
CA SER A 29 3.45 15.10 -8.34
C SER A 29 2.77 15.15 -6.97
N THR A 30 1.52 14.67 -6.87
CA THR A 30 0.81 14.56 -5.60
C THR A 30 1.49 13.58 -4.65
N VAL A 31 1.92 12.41 -5.15
CA VAL A 31 2.61 11.39 -4.35
C VAL A 31 3.90 11.96 -3.76
N LEU A 32 4.73 12.61 -4.58
CA LEU A 32 5.98 13.23 -4.14
C LEU A 32 5.74 14.34 -3.12
N LEU A 33 4.70 15.16 -3.30
CA LEU A 33 4.33 16.21 -2.34
C LEU A 33 3.94 15.60 -0.98
N VAL A 34 3.10 14.56 -0.98
CA VAL A 34 2.69 13.86 0.25
C VAL A 34 3.91 13.26 0.97
N PHE A 35 4.81 12.61 0.24
CA PHE A 35 6.06 12.09 0.81
C PHE A 35 6.95 13.19 1.38
N ALA A 36 7.08 14.33 0.69
CA ALA A 36 7.85 15.47 1.18
C ALA A 36 7.26 16.04 2.48
N LEU A 37 5.93 16.18 2.55
CA LEU A 37 5.24 16.63 3.77
C LEU A 37 5.44 15.63 4.92
N LEU A 38 5.24 14.33 4.67
CA LEU A 38 5.49 13.29 5.67
C LEU A 38 6.93 13.32 6.19
N PHE A 39 7.90 13.54 5.29
CA PHE A 39 9.29 13.66 5.67
C PHE A 39 9.56 14.87 6.58
N VAL A 40 9.08 16.05 6.19
CA VAL A 40 9.31 17.30 6.93
C VAL A 40 8.68 17.25 8.32
N PHE A 41 7.46 16.73 8.45
CA PHE A 41 6.73 16.73 9.72
C PHE A 41 7.13 15.59 10.66
N PHE A 42 7.33 14.39 10.11
CA PHE A 42 7.50 13.17 10.91
C PHE A 42 8.87 12.53 10.70
N LEU A 43 9.17 12.06 9.47
CA LEU A 43 10.28 11.13 9.25
C LEU A 43 11.66 11.76 9.55
N ARG A 44 11.83 13.07 9.36
CA ARG A 44 13.08 13.79 9.68
C ARG A 44 13.52 13.60 11.14
N LYS A 45 12.57 13.42 12.06
CA LYS A 45 12.83 13.31 13.50
C LYS A 45 12.94 11.86 13.97
N TRP A 46 12.71 10.90 13.09
CA TRP A 46 12.70 9.49 13.45
C TRP A 46 14.06 8.85 13.16
N GLU A 47 14.41 7.84 13.96
CA GLU A 47 15.54 6.99 13.64
C GLU A 47 15.30 6.23 12.33
N LEU A 48 16.39 5.87 11.65
CA LEU A 48 16.33 5.13 10.38
C LEU A 48 15.59 3.79 10.53
N LYS A 49 15.80 3.08 11.65
CA LYS A 49 15.13 1.80 11.94
C LYS A 49 13.61 1.96 12.01
N LYS A 50 13.15 2.98 12.72
CA LYS A 50 11.73 3.31 12.86
C LYS A 50 11.10 3.73 11.54
N THR A 51 11.80 4.54 10.76
CA THR A 51 11.37 4.93 9.40
C THR A 51 11.25 3.72 8.49
N PHE A 52 12.23 2.82 8.51
CA PHE A 52 12.19 1.60 7.71
C PHE A 52 11.03 0.68 8.12
N SER A 53 10.82 0.47 9.42
CA SER A 53 9.68 -0.31 9.94
C SER A 53 8.34 0.27 9.48
N PHE A 54 8.15 1.59 9.61
CA PHE A 54 6.96 2.27 9.13
C PHE A 54 6.73 2.07 7.63
N LEU A 55 7.76 2.31 6.80
CA LEU A 55 7.67 2.14 5.35
C LEU A 55 7.37 0.69 4.95
N LEU A 56 7.93 -0.29 5.67
CA LEU A 56 7.65 -1.70 5.43
C LEU A 56 6.18 -2.04 5.70
N VAL A 57 5.62 -1.55 6.81
CA VAL A 57 4.20 -1.75 7.14
C VAL A 57 3.30 -1.11 6.09
N ILE A 58 3.60 0.13 5.67
CA ILE A 58 2.83 0.82 4.62
C ILE A 58 2.92 0.06 3.29
N LEU A 59 4.11 -0.48 2.93
CA LEU A 59 4.29 -1.27 1.73
C LEU A 59 3.46 -2.56 1.74
N LEU A 60 3.44 -3.28 2.87
CA LEU A 60 2.64 -4.50 3.02
C LEU A 60 1.15 -4.22 2.93
N LEU A 61 0.68 -3.15 3.59
CA LEU A 61 -0.71 -2.71 3.48
C LEU A 61 -1.06 -2.31 2.05
N PHE A 62 -0.15 -1.65 1.34
CA PHE A 62 -0.35 -1.26 -0.06
C PHE A 62 -0.50 -2.49 -0.97
N ILE A 63 0.37 -3.49 -0.81
CA ILE A 63 0.25 -4.77 -1.55
C ILE A 63 -1.10 -5.43 -1.28
N LEU A 64 -1.54 -5.44 -0.02
CA LEU A 64 -2.83 -5.99 0.35
C LEU A 64 -3.99 -5.24 -0.31
N LEU A 65 -3.96 -3.90 -0.30
CA LEU A 65 -4.96 -3.07 -0.97
C LEU A 65 -5.07 -3.43 -2.45
N VAL A 66 -3.95 -3.42 -3.19
CA VAL A 66 -3.92 -3.70 -4.62
C VAL A 66 -4.45 -5.10 -4.94
N ARG A 67 -4.12 -6.09 -4.09
CA ARG A 67 -4.64 -7.45 -4.24
C ARG A 67 -6.14 -7.56 -3.95
N VAL A 68 -6.65 -6.83 -2.95
CA VAL A 68 -8.08 -6.77 -2.65
C VAL A 68 -8.84 -6.08 -3.79
N GLU A 69 -8.33 -4.97 -4.33
CA GLU A 69 -8.94 -4.30 -5.47
C GLU A 69 -9.03 -5.23 -6.69
N ALA A 70 -7.94 -5.91 -7.04
CA ALA A 70 -7.92 -6.86 -8.14
C ALA A 70 -8.91 -8.03 -7.94
N PHE A 71 -9.02 -8.55 -6.70
CA PHE A 71 -10.00 -9.58 -6.36
C PHE A 71 -11.45 -9.08 -6.51
N LEU A 72 -11.74 -7.85 -6.07
CA LEU A 72 -13.07 -7.28 -6.19
C LEU A 72 -13.45 -7.04 -7.65
N MET A 73 -12.51 -6.57 -8.47
CA MET A 73 -12.74 -6.38 -9.91
C MET A 73 -13.00 -7.71 -10.62
N SER A 74 -12.29 -8.77 -10.27
CA SER A 74 -12.50 -10.10 -10.88
C SER A 74 -13.78 -10.79 -10.40
N ALA A 75 -14.18 -10.59 -9.14
CA ALA A 75 -15.37 -11.21 -8.56
C ALA A 75 -16.68 -10.51 -8.94
N PHE A 76 -16.69 -9.18 -9.02
CA PHE A 76 -17.92 -8.38 -9.19
C PHE A 76 -17.98 -7.60 -10.52
N GLY A 77 -16.92 -7.64 -11.33
CA GLY A 77 -16.80 -6.81 -12.53
C GLY A 77 -16.50 -5.34 -12.22
N ALA A 78 -16.03 -4.59 -13.22
CA ALA A 78 -15.60 -3.20 -13.03
C ALA A 78 -16.73 -2.30 -12.50
N GLU A 79 -17.90 -2.31 -13.15
CA GLU A 79 -19.03 -1.44 -12.78
C GLU A 79 -19.67 -1.78 -11.42
N GLY A 80 -19.57 -3.05 -10.98
CA GLY A 80 -20.10 -3.51 -9.69
C GLY A 80 -19.13 -3.34 -8.52
N SER A 81 -17.85 -3.06 -8.79
CA SER A 81 -16.79 -3.04 -7.77
C SER A 81 -16.39 -1.64 -7.29
N ASP A 82 -16.77 -0.57 -8.01
CA ASP A 82 -16.33 0.81 -7.73
C ASP A 82 -16.63 1.27 -6.29
N ILE A 83 -17.83 1.01 -5.77
CA ILE A 83 -18.20 1.38 -4.40
C ILE A 83 -17.37 0.60 -3.39
N THR A 84 -17.21 -0.71 -3.59
CA THR A 84 -16.47 -1.59 -2.69
C THR A 84 -14.97 -1.27 -2.68
N ILE A 85 -14.41 -0.96 -3.85
CA ILE A 85 -13.03 -0.46 -4.00
C ILE A 85 -12.87 0.88 -3.28
N GLY A 86 -13.82 1.81 -3.45
CA GLY A 86 -13.83 3.09 -2.74
C GLY A 86 -13.83 2.93 -1.21
N ILE A 87 -14.63 2.00 -0.68
CA ILE A 87 -14.64 1.65 0.74
C ILE A 87 -13.28 1.07 1.15
N GLY A 88 -12.74 0.14 0.38
CA GLY A 88 -11.42 -0.47 0.63
C GLY A 88 -10.29 0.55 0.72
N ARG A 89 -10.25 1.51 -0.22
CA ARG A 89 -9.29 2.63 -0.22
C ARG A 89 -9.45 3.52 1.01
N THR A 90 -10.69 3.81 1.41
CA THR A 90 -10.99 4.63 2.59
C THR A 90 -10.51 3.96 3.87
N VAL A 91 -10.79 2.66 4.02
CA VAL A 91 -10.31 1.85 5.15
C VAL A 91 -8.78 1.81 5.17
N PHE A 92 -8.14 1.61 4.03
CA PHE A 92 -6.67 1.66 3.91
C PHE A 92 -6.10 3.01 4.37
N LEU A 93 -6.69 4.13 3.95
CA LEU A 93 -6.25 5.47 4.38
C LEU A 93 -6.36 5.66 5.90
N ILE A 94 -7.47 5.20 6.50
CA ILE A 94 -7.66 5.26 7.96
C ILE A 94 -6.59 4.41 8.67
N ILE A 95 -6.34 3.19 8.21
CA ILE A 95 -5.33 2.30 8.81
C ILE A 95 -3.93 2.91 8.67
N ALA A 96 -3.57 3.45 7.49
CA ALA A 96 -2.29 4.11 7.27
C ALA A 96 -2.09 5.31 8.21
N ALA A 97 -3.14 6.11 8.44
CA ALA A 97 -3.12 7.21 9.39
C ALA A 97 -2.92 6.72 10.84
N ILE A 98 -3.61 5.65 11.24
CA ILE A 98 -3.44 5.03 12.57
C ILE A 98 -2.01 4.52 12.74
N VAL A 99 -1.46 3.82 11.73
CA VAL A 99 -0.08 3.31 11.74
C VAL A 99 0.92 4.48 11.87
N LEU A 100 0.70 5.57 11.14
CA LEU A 100 1.52 6.78 11.23
C LEU A 100 1.49 7.38 12.64
N VAL A 101 0.30 7.55 13.23
CA VAL A 101 0.14 8.10 14.59
C VAL A 101 0.75 7.17 15.63
N TYR A 102 0.54 5.85 15.51
CA TYR A 102 1.13 4.86 16.40
C TYR A 102 2.66 4.95 16.40
N HIS A 103 3.28 4.95 15.22
CA HIS A 103 4.72 5.13 15.11
C HIS A 103 5.14 6.51 15.62
N ALA A 104 4.40 7.59 15.33
CA ALA A 104 4.72 8.92 15.84
C ALA A 104 4.70 9.00 17.37
N ALA A 105 3.77 8.30 18.03
CA ALA A 105 3.58 8.33 19.48
C ALA A 105 4.63 7.52 20.24
N ILE A 106 5.17 6.44 19.64
CA ILE A 106 6.22 5.63 20.25
C ILE A 106 7.52 6.45 20.32
N LYS A 107 7.93 6.81 21.52
CA LYS A 107 9.28 7.32 21.81
C LYS A 107 10.20 6.10 21.97
N GLU A 108 10.69 5.60 20.86
CA GLU A 108 11.93 4.79 20.82
C GLU A 108 13.11 5.75 20.72
#